data_AF-A0A432AWQ4-F1
#
_entry.id   AF-A0A432AWQ4-F1
#
_cell.length_a   1.000
_cell.length_b   1.000
_cell.length_c   1.000
_cell.angle_alpha   90.00
_cell.angle_beta   90.00
_cell.angle_gamma   90.00
#
_symmetry.space_group_name_H-M   'P 1'
#
loop_
_entity.id
_entity.type
_entity.pdbx_description
1 polymer ?
#
loop_
_entity_poly.entity_id
_entity_poly.type
_entity_poly.pdbx_seq_one_letter_code
_entity_poly.pdbx_strand_id
1 'polypeptide(L)'
;MNSFAEPVTGSYTKSPKGTTTSMSSAKTNRFTAPSASTTSSRNTKTGSPPKTHDETGEWPVHYEFLIPGTPQALKRHRTYRFGNKNINVDPSSAAKENFLLQALEHRPPEPLREALAVTLQFCFARPKSHFRGKSSTRLKADAPHWHTGRPDVDNLQKFIMDSLNGTFWHDDSCIASIKAEKIYHAVPGIHIRIEAASDPSVSSNRTEP
;
A
#
# COMPACT_ATOMS: atom_id res chain seq x y z
N MET A 1 -30.26 38.66 -38.09
CA MET A 1 -31.44 39.14 -37.35
C MET A 1 -31.59 38.29 -36.11
N ASN A 2 -31.59 38.98 -34.96
CA ASN A 2 -31.87 38.59 -33.59
C ASN A 2 -30.91 37.62 -32.87
N SER A 3 -30.55 37.79 -31.61
CA SER A 3 -30.57 38.93 -30.67
C SER A 3 -29.77 38.48 -29.43
N PHE A 4 -29.05 39.43 -28.86
CA PHE A 4 -28.29 39.40 -27.59
C PHE A 4 -29.09 38.93 -26.37
N ALA A 5 -28.42 38.27 -25.42
CA ALA A 5 -28.50 38.56 -23.97
C ALA A 5 -27.39 37.82 -23.18
N GLU A 6 -26.48 38.59 -22.58
CA GLU A 6 -25.66 38.18 -21.41
C GLU A 6 -26.35 38.67 -20.08
N PRO A 7 -25.70 38.71 -18.89
CA PRO A 7 -25.89 37.77 -17.80
C PRO A 7 -26.51 38.43 -16.54
N VAL A 8 -26.92 37.63 -15.55
CA VAL A 8 -27.36 38.15 -14.24
C VAL A 8 -26.51 37.61 -13.10
N THR A 9 -26.03 38.56 -12.31
CA THR A 9 -25.17 38.55 -11.14
C THR A 9 -25.89 38.20 -9.82
N GLY A 10 -25.14 37.61 -8.88
CA GLY A 10 -25.28 37.78 -7.41
C GLY A 10 -26.43 37.00 -6.75
N SER A 11 -26.35 36.52 -5.51
CA SER A 11 -25.52 36.95 -4.38
C SER A 11 -25.52 35.90 -3.25
N TYR A 12 -24.46 35.99 -2.45
CA TYR A 12 -24.15 35.26 -1.24
C TYR A 12 -24.94 35.81 -0.04
N THR A 13 -25.59 34.97 0.76
CA THR A 13 -26.09 35.35 2.10
C THR A 13 -25.82 34.26 3.15
N LYS A 14 -25.44 34.74 4.35
CA LYS A 14 -25.02 34.00 5.55
C LYS A 14 -26.20 33.38 6.31
N SER A 15 -25.88 32.33 7.08
CA SER A 15 -26.69 31.68 8.13
C SER A 15 -27.32 32.63 9.16
N PRO A 16 -28.29 32.11 9.94
CA PRO A 16 -28.14 32.19 11.39
C PRO A 16 -28.40 30.87 12.14
N LYS A 17 -27.95 30.88 13.40
CA LYS A 17 -27.84 29.81 14.39
C LYS A 17 -29.20 29.37 14.97
N GLY A 18 -29.28 28.11 15.41
CA GLY A 18 -30.29 27.60 16.33
C GLY A 18 -29.64 26.70 17.39
N THR A 19 -29.82 27.06 18.66
CA THR A 19 -29.32 26.43 19.89
C THR A 19 -30.40 25.55 20.53
N THR A 20 -30.02 24.75 21.54
CA THR A 20 -30.82 23.93 22.52
C THR A 20 -30.97 22.45 22.15
N THR A 21 -30.83 21.43 23.01
CA THR A 21 -30.69 21.31 24.47
C THR A 21 -30.03 19.96 24.83
N SER A 22 -29.43 19.89 26.03
CA SER A 22 -28.80 18.75 26.69
C SER A 22 -29.77 17.63 27.12
N MET A 23 -29.26 16.39 27.27
CA MET A 23 -29.48 15.45 28.40
C MET A 23 -28.41 14.34 28.31
N SER A 24 -27.49 14.26 29.29
CA SER A 24 -27.44 13.28 30.37
C SER A 24 -27.07 11.85 29.96
N SER A 25 -25.91 11.37 30.40
CA SER A 25 -25.81 10.39 31.51
C SER A 25 -24.40 9.82 31.64
N ALA A 26 -23.90 9.87 32.88
CA ALA A 26 -22.68 9.23 33.32
C ALA A 26 -22.84 7.70 33.40
N LYS A 27 -21.75 6.95 33.20
CA LYS A 27 -21.46 5.75 34.01
C LYS A 27 -19.99 5.36 33.93
N THR A 28 -19.35 5.56 35.06
CA THR A 28 -18.10 4.99 35.55
C THR A 28 -18.16 3.46 35.52
N ASN A 29 -17.06 2.79 35.19
CA ASN A 29 -16.59 1.68 36.03
C ASN A 29 -15.09 1.42 35.85
N ARG A 30 -14.36 1.67 36.95
CA ARG A 30 -13.05 1.10 37.26
C ARG A 30 -13.26 -0.35 37.68
N PHE A 31 -12.41 -1.26 37.23
CA PHE A 31 -12.12 -2.49 37.96
C PHE A 31 -10.62 -2.72 37.98
N THR A 32 -10.09 -2.74 39.20
CA THR A 32 -8.71 -3.04 39.57
C THR A 32 -8.59 -4.56 39.75
N ALA A 33 -7.42 -5.11 39.41
CA ALA A 33 -7.03 -6.52 39.49
C ALA A 33 -7.08 -7.11 40.92
N PRO A 34 -6.90 -8.45 41.02
CA PRO A 34 -5.77 -8.89 41.83
C PRO A 34 -4.88 -9.98 41.21
N SER A 35 -3.64 -9.90 41.66
CA SER A 35 -2.49 -10.81 41.56
C SER A 35 -2.80 -12.27 41.91
N ALA A 36 -2.23 -13.20 41.14
CA ALA A 36 -1.89 -14.55 41.61
C ALA A 36 -0.49 -14.94 41.11
N SER A 37 0.33 -15.37 42.07
CA SER A 37 1.72 -15.77 41.94
C SER A 37 1.88 -17.28 41.66
N THR A 38 3.01 -17.60 41.01
CA THR A 38 3.76 -18.88 41.09
C THR A 38 3.23 -20.06 40.27
N THR A 39 3.97 -20.45 39.22
CA THR A 39 4.84 -21.64 39.22
C THR A 39 5.73 -21.65 37.97
N SER A 40 7.04 -21.79 38.23
CA SER A 40 8.09 -22.02 37.24
C SER A 40 7.88 -23.36 36.53
N SER A 41 7.78 -23.36 35.20
CA SER A 41 8.06 -24.54 34.39
C SER A 41 8.97 -24.16 33.22
N ARG A 42 10.22 -24.62 33.31
CA ARG A 42 11.14 -24.76 32.19
C ARG A 42 10.46 -25.68 31.18
N ASN A 43 10.33 -25.25 29.93
CA ASN A 43 10.19 -26.20 28.84
C ASN A 43 11.04 -25.80 27.64
N THR A 44 11.73 -26.81 27.13
CA THR A 44 12.86 -26.78 26.21
C THR A 44 12.42 -26.66 24.75
N LYS A 45 13.24 -25.99 23.94
CA LYS A 45 13.41 -26.16 22.49
C LYS A 45 12.15 -25.98 21.63
N THR A 46 11.91 -24.76 21.16
CA THR A 46 11.25 -24.54 19.87
C THR A 46 12.26 -24.86 18.77
N GLY A 47 12.22 -26.11 18.29
CA GLY A 47 12.81 -26.45 17.00
C GLY A 47 12.11 -25.62 15.93
N SER A 48 12.89 -24.88 15.15
CA SER A 48 12.43 -24.28 13.90
C SER A 48 11.75 -25.36 13.04
N PRO A 49 10.63 -25.07 12.37
CA PRO A 49 10.00 -26.04 11.49
C PRO A 49 10.97 -26.41 10.35
N PRO A 50 10.96 -27.67 9.89
CA PRO A 50 11.93 -28.15 8.92
C PRO A 50 11.70 -27.48 7.56
N LYS A 51 12.78 -26.96 6.97
CA LYS A 51 12.83 -26.61 5.55
C LYS A 51 12.59 -27.89 4.75
N THR A 52 11.37 -28.10 4.28
CA THR A 52 11.04 -29.21 3.39
C THR A 52 10.71 -28.63 2.02
N HIS A 53 11.45 -29.11 1.02
CA HIS A 53 11.13 -28.91 -0.39
C HIS A 53 9.89 -29.74 -0.71
N ASP A 54 8.87 -29.13 -1.31
CA ASP A 54 7.79 -29.90 -1.94
C ASP A 54 8.30 -30.59 -3.21
N GLU A 55 7.80 -31.79 -3.45
CA GLU A 55 8.23 -32.74 -4.49
C GLU A 55 7.88 -32.29 -5.94
N THR A 56 7.39 -31.06 -6.12
CA THR A 56 6.93 -30.47 -7.40
C THR A 56 7.96 -29.56 -8.09
N GLY A 57 9.09 -29.23 -7.46
CA GLY A 57 10.13 -28.40 -8.07
C GLY A 57 9.79 -26.91 -8.21
N GLU A 58 8.77 -26.42 -7.49
CA GLU A 58 8.46 -24.99 -7.40
C GLU A 58 9.41 -24.28 -6.41
N TRP A 59 9.91 -23.11 -6.83
CA TRP A 59 10.79 -22.27 -6.03
C TRP A 59 10.05 -21.66 -4.82
N PRO A 60 10.77 -21.40 -3.72
CA PRO A 60 10.24 -20.89 -2.45
C PRO A 60 9.57 -19.53 -2.67
N VAL A 61 8.36 -19.35 -2.17
CA VAL A 61 7.66 -18.05 -2.08
C VAL A 61 7.79 -17.22 -3.35
N HIS A 62 6.94 -17.48 -4.35
CA HIS A 62 6.87 -16.65 -5.55
C HIS A 62 5.43 -16.19 -5.78
N TYR A 63 5.20 -14.89 -5.65
CA TYR A 63 3.91 -14.26 -5.91
C TYR A 63 4.09 -13.15 -6.93
N GLU A 64 3.37 -13.22 -8.04
CA GLU A 64 3.34 -12.16 -9.05
C GLU A 64 1.89 -11.84 -9.41
N PHE A 65 1.51 -10.57 -9.24
CA PHE A 65 0.15 -10.11 -9.52
C PHE A 65 0.09 -8.63 -9.90
N LEU A 66 -1.03 -8.25 -10.51
CA LEU A 66 -1.31 -6.88 -10.94
C LEU A 66 -2.55 -6.37 -10.22
N ILE A 67 -2.40 -5.27 -9.49
CA ILE A 67 -3.54 -4.51 -8.97
C ILE A 67 -3.89 -3.40 -9.96
N PRO A 68 -5.07 -3.43 -10.59
CA PRO A 68 -5.46 -2.40 -11.55
C PRO A 68 -5.72 -1.06 -10.85
N GLY A 69 -5.54 0.03 -11.59
CA GLY A 69 -5.86 1.38 -11.13
C GLY A 69 -4.66 2.31 -11.03
N THR A 70 -4.92 3.57 -10.69
CA THR A 70 -3.86 4.58 -10.64
C THR A 70 -2.99 4.37 -9.40
N PRO A 71 -1.66 4.26 -9.53
CA PRO A 71 -0.76 4.14 -8.39
C PRO A 71 -0.94 5.28 -7.38
N GLN A 72 -1.14 4.94 -6.12
CA GLN A 72 -1.36 5.91 -5.04
C GLN A 72 -0.14 5.99 -4.14
N ALA A 73 0.22 7.22 -3.76
CA ALA A 73 1.34 7.47 -2.87
C ALA A 73 0.87 7.71 -1.45
N LEU A 74 1.70 7.32 -0.48
CA LEU A 74 1.43 7.53 0.93
C LEU A 74 1.42 9.04 1.22
N LYS A 75 0.29 9.53 1.70
CA LYS A 75 0.15 10.90 2.16
C LYS A 75 0.67 10.97 3.59
N ARG A 76 1.44 12.03 3.89
CA ARG A 76 1.95 12.22 5.26
C ARG A 76 0.80 12.36 6.25
N HIS A 77 1.00 11.75 7.43
CA HIS A 77 0.12 11.92 8.57
C HIS A 77 -0.12 13.41 8.86
N ARG A 78 -1.34 13.71 9.28
CA ARG A 78 -1.75 15.07 9.62
C ARG A 78 -2.20 15.10 11.06
N THR A 79 -1.68 16.08 11.79
CA THR A 79 -2.11 16.34 13.16
C THR A 79 -3.07 17.52 13.16
N TYR A 80 -4.24 17.31 13.74
CA TYR A 80 -5.25 18.34 13.93
C TYR A 80 -5.42 18.60 15.42
N ARG A 81 -5.69 19.85 15.79
CA ARG A 81 -6.02 20.20 17.17
C ARG A 81 -7.53 20.25 17.33
N PHE A 82 -8.07 19.44 18.23
CA PHE A 82 -9.49 19.41 18.57
C PHE A 82 -9.64 19.74 20.06
N GLY A 83 -10.01 20.99 20.36
CA GLY A 83 -9.95 21.53 21.72
C GLY A 83 -8.54 21.46 22.28
N ASN A 84 -8.39 20.78 23.42
CA ASN A 84 -7.09 20.59 24.10
C ASN A 84 -6.37 19.29 23.71
N LYS A 85 -6.88 18.54 22.72
CA LYS A 85 -6.29 17.26 22.28
C LYS A 85 -5.73 17.39 20.87
N ASN A 86 -4.66 16.65 20.61
CA ASN A 86 -4.13 16.44 19.26
C ASN A 86 -4.67 15.12 18.71
N ILE A 87 -5.21 15.15 17.50
CA ILE A 87 -5.67 13.97 16.76
C ILE A 87 -4.70 13.75 15.60
N ASN A 88 -4.09 12.57 15.56
CA ASN A 88 -3.27 12.16 14.44
C ASN A 88 -4.12 11.34 13.46
N VAL A 89 -4.12 11.72 12.19
CA VAL A 89 -4.94 11.09 11.15
C VAL A 89 -4.02 10.65 10.01
N ASP A 90 -4.18 9.40 9.59
CA ASP A 90 -3.64 8.89 8.34
C ASP A 90 -4.61 9.20 7.19
N PRO A 91 -4.35 10.20 6.35
CA PRO A 91 -5.22 10.52 5.21
C PRO A 91 -5.20 9.46 4.10
N SER A 92 -4.32 8.46 4.17
CA SER A 92 -4.23 7.34 3.24
C SER A 92 -4.90 6.07 3.77
N SER A 93 -5.45 6.05 4.98
CA SER A 93 -6.05 4.84 5.59
C SER A 93 -7.08 4.15 4.68
N ALA A 94 -8.09 4.89 4.21
CA ALA A 94 -9.12 4.33 3.32
C ALA A 94 -8.56 3.86 1.95
N ALA A 95 -7.52 4.53 1.44
CA ALA A 95 -6.84 4.11 0.23
C ALA A 95 -6.10 2.78 0.44
N LYS A 96 -5.44 2.62 1.60
CA LYS A 96 -4.73 1.40 1.95
C LYS A 96 -5.68 0.20 2.09
N GLU A 97 -6.82 0.40 2.74
CA GLU A 97 -7.86 -0.61 2.88
C GLU A 97 -8.42 -1.06 1.52
N ASN A 98 -8.77 -0.11 0.65
CA ASN A 98 -9.26 -0.42 -0.69
C ASN A 98 -8.21 -1.13 -1.56
N PHE A 99 -6.94 -0.79 -1.40
CA PHE A 99 -5.84 -1.48 -2.07
C PHE A 99 -5.70 -2.91 -1.55
N LEU A 100 -5.72 -3.09 -0.23
CA LEU A 100 -5.63 -4.40 0.40
C LEU A 100 -6.77 -5.32 -0.06
N LEU A 101 -8.01 -4.82 -0.09
CA LEU A 101 -9.18 -5.59 -0.55
C LEU A 101 -9.00 -6.18 -1.96
N GLN A 102 -8.37 -5.44 -2.87
CA GLN A 102 -8.06 -5.94 -4.22
C GLN A 102 -6.92 -6.96 -4.20
N ALA A 103 -5.94 -6.79 -3.31
CA ALA A 103 -4.81 -7.70 -3.18
C ALA A 103 -5.16 -9.01 -2.45
N LEU A 104 -6.26 -9.08 -1.69
CA LEU A 104 -6.63 -10.26 -0.90
C LEU A 104 -6.77 -11.55 -1.73
N GLU A 105 -7.12 -11.45 -3.02
CA GLU A 105 -7.20 -12.60 -3.92
C GLU A 105 -5.83 -13.29 -4.12
N HIS A 106 -4.75 -12.52 -4.01
CA HIS A 106 -3.38 -12.99 -4.21
C HIS A 106 -2.63 -13.26 -2.90
N ARG A 107 -3.33 -13.20 -1.76
CA ARG A 107 -2.68 -13.31 -0.45
C ARG A 107 -2.09 -14.72 -0.25
N PRO A 108 -0.94 -14.84 0.41
CA PRO A 108 -0.45 -16.13 0.86
C PRO A 108 -1.40 -16.73 1.92
N PRO A 109 -1.40 -18.06 2.12
CA PRO A 109 -2.21 -18.72 3.16
C PRO A 109 -1.91 -18.16 4.56
N GLU A 110 -0.63 -17.90 4.84
CA GLU A 110 -0.14 -17.25 6.04
C GLU A 110 0.84 -16.12 5.69
N PRO A 111 0.93 -15.06 6.51
CA PRO A 111 1.92 -14.00 6.30
C PRO A 111 3.35 -14.54 6.30
N LEU A 112 4.10 -14.18 5.25
CA LEU A 112 5.49 -14.58 5.04
C LEU A 112 6.40 -14.03 6.14
N ARG A 113 7.39 -14.83 6.55
CA ARG A 113 8.32 -14.50 7.65
C ARG A 113 9.80 -14.61 7.26
N GLU A 114 10.09 -15.10 6.06
CA GLU A 114 11.45 -15.20 5.55
C GLU A 114 11.94 -13.88 4.96
N ALA A 115 13.23 -13.82 4.60
CA ALA A 115 13.77 -12.65 3.92
C ALA A 115 13.17 -12.55 2.51
N LEU A 116 12.53 -11.41 2.20
CA LEU A 116 11.84 -11.20 0.94
C LEU A 116 12.56 -10.19 0.03
N ALA A 117 12.48 -10.43 -1.27
CA ALA A 117 12.77 -9.48 -2.32
C ALA A 117 11.46 -9.05 -2.99
N VAL A 118 11.18 -7.74 -2.99
CA VAL A 118 9.95 -7.18 -3.56
C VAL A 118 10.30 -6.29 -4.76
N THR A 119 9.69 -6.58 -5.91
CA THR A 119 9.76 -5.73 -7.09
C THR A 119 8.42 -5.07 -7.34
N LEU A 120 8.43 -3.74 -7.46
CA LEU A 120 7.27 -2.89 -7.67
C LEU A 120 7.46 -2.12 -8.99
N GLN A 121 6.55 -2.35 -9.93
CA GLN A 121 6.46 -1.54 -11.14
C GLN A 121 5.16 -0.76 -11.13
N PHE A 122 5.29 0.55 -10.96
CA PHE A 122 4.17 1.49 -10.93
C PHE A 122 3.85 1.96 -12.36
N CYS A 123 2.74 1.46 -12.90
CA CYS A 123 2.27 1.75 -14.24
C CYS A 123 1.32 2.95 -14.24
N PHE A 124 1.80 4.08 -14.76
CA PHE A 124 1.00 5.29 -14.92
C PHE A 124 0.37 5.36 -16.31
N ALA A 125 -0.86 5.87 -16.36
CA ALA A 125 -1.57 6.10 -17.62
C ALA A 125 -0.76 7.04 -18.52
N ARG A 126 -0.58 6.63 -19.77
CA ARG A 126 0.18 7.42 -20.74
C ARG A 126 -0.63 8.63 -21.22
N PRO A 127 -0.07 9.87 -21.17
CA PRO A 127 -0.77 11.06 -21.63
C PRO A 127 -0.98 11.06 -23.14
N LYS A 128 -2.08 11.70 -23.59
CA LYS A 128 -2.45 11.80 -25.01
C LYS A 128 -1.37 12.47 -25.87
N SER A 129 -0.54 13.33 -25.28
CA SER A 129 0.58 14.00 -25.96
C SER A 129 1.67 13.06 -26.45
N HIS A 130 1.77 11.84 -25.90
CA HIS A 130 2.75 10.83 -26.30
C HIS A 130 2.34 10.06 -27.57
N PHE A 131 1.12 10.27 -28.06
CA PHE A 131 0.60 9.61 -29.25
C PHE A 131 0.69 10.52 -30.48
N ARG A 132 0.79 9.91 -31.67
CA ARG A 132 0.83 10.60 -32.96
C ARG A 132 -0.58 11.06 -33.37
N GLY A 133 -1.07 12.10 -32.70
CA GLY A 133 -2.41 12.67 -32.94
C GLY A 133 -3.45 12.25 -31.88
N LYS A 134 -4.56 13.00 -31.80
CA LYS A 134 -5.53 12.92 -30.69
C LYS A 134 -6.26 11.58 -30.57
N SER A 135 -6.30 10.78 -31.63
CA SER A 135 -7.03 9.49 -31.70
C SER A 135 -6.14 8.30 -32.12
N SER A 136 -4.81 8.49 -32.16
CA SER A 136 -3.91 7.42 -32.55
C SER A 136 -3.53 6.54 -31.36
N THR A 137 -3.50 5.23 -31.56
CA THR A 137 -2.87 4.27 -30.62
C THR A 137 -1.36 4.19 -30.81
N ARG A 138 -0.80 4.85 -31.85
CA ARG A 138 0.62 4.79 -32.18
C ARG A 138 1.41 5.82 -31.37
N LEU A 139 2.40 5.34 -30.64
CA LEU A 139 3.34 6.18 -29.89
C LEU A 139 4.23 7.00 -30.83
N LYS A 140 4.60 8.20 -30.37
CA LYS A 140 5.70 8.95 -30.97
C LYS A 140 7.03 8.27 -30.67
N ALA A 141 8.01 8.45 -31.55
CA ALA A 141 9.33 7.82 -31.40
C ALA A 141 10.10 8.36 -30.18
N ASP A 142 9.83 9.61 -29.78
CA ASP A 142 10.41 10.31 -28.64
C ASP A 142 9.58 10.16 -27.35
N ALA A 143 8.50 9.36 -27.36
CA ALA A 143 7.64 9.21 -26.20
C ALA A 143 8.41 8.52 -25.06
N PRO A 144 8.52 9.13 -23.87
CA PRO A 144 9.33 8.57 -22.79
C PRO A 144 8.74 7.27 -22.26
N HIS A 145 9.62 6.35 -21.86
CA HIS A 145 9.25 5.13 -21.12
C HIS A 145 9.07 5.43 -19.63
N TRP A 146 10.04 6.13 -19.04
CA TRP A 146 10.08 6.46 -17.61
C TRP A 146 9.12 7.58 -17.24
N HIS A 147 8.38 7.39 -16.14
CA HIS A 147 7.51 8.42 -15.59
C HIS A 147 8.30 9.29 -14.60
N THR A 148 8.62 10.54 -14.96
CA THR A 148 9.40 11.43 -14.07
C THR A 148 8.53 12.32 -13.18
N GLY A 149 7.23 12.43 -13.46
CA GLY A 149 6.29 13.24 -12.68
C GLY A 149 6.04 12.70 -11.26
N ARG A 150 5.35 13.52 -10.45
CA ARG A 150 4.78 13.10 -9.16
C ARG A 150 3.73 12.00 -9.36
N PRO A 151 3.53 11.11 -8.39
CA PRO A 151 4.20 11.05 -7.08
C PRO A 151 5.64 10.48 -7.11
N ASP A 152 6.34 10.68 -5.99
CA ASP A 152 7.70 10.15 -5.78
C ASP A 152 7.66 8.64 -5.54
N VAL A 153 8.68 7.93 -6.04
CA VAL A 153 8.72 6.46 -6.00
C VAL A 153 8.82 5.91 -4.58
N ASP A 154 9.47 6.64 -3.66
CA ASP A 154 9.57 6.23 -2.26
C ASP A 154 8.21 6.30 -1.54
N ASN A 155 7.38 7.30 -1.85
CA ASN A 155 6.04 7.41 -1.27
C ASN A 155 5.07 6.38 -1.87
N LEU A 156 5.26 6.01 -3.15
CA LEU A 156 4.55 4.89 -3.77
C LEU A 156 4.94 3.56 -3.11
N GLN A 157 6.24 3.31 -2.94
CA GLN A 157 6.74 2.13 -2.24
C GLN A 157 6.16 2.04 -0.82
N LYS A 158 6.29 3.11 -0.02
CA LYS A 158 5.76 3.15 1.36
C LYS A 158 4.28 2.83 1.44
N PHE A 159 3.48 3.30 0.47
CA PHE A 159 2.06 2.97 0.43
C PHE A 159 1.83 1.45 0.32
N ILE A 160 2.55 0.78 -0.59
CA ILE A 160 2.43 -0.68 -0.76
C ILE A 160 2.93 -1.42 0.47
N MET A 161 4.06 -0.99 1.05
CA MET A 161 4.61 -1.62 2.24
C MET A 161 3.60 -1.57 3.40
N ASP A 162 3.04 -0.39 3.68
CA ASP A 162 2.02 -0.20 4.71
C ASP A 162 0.72 -0.99 4.42
N SER A 163 0.30 -1.04 3.16
CA SER A 163 -0.97 -1.67 2.76
C SER A 163 -0.96 -3.18 2.91
N LEU A 164 0.17 -3.83 2.61
CA LEU A 164 0.27 -5.29 2.59
C LEU A 164 0.82 -5.86 3.91
N ASN A 165 1.31 -5.00 4.80
CA ASN A 165 1.87 -5.41 6.09
C ASN A 165 0.84 -6.15 6.96
N GLY A 166 1.30 -7.20 7.64
CA GLY A 166 0.46 -8.09 8.44
C GLY A 166 -0.44 -9.05 7.64
N THR A 167 -0.56 -8.88 6.32
CA THR A 167 -1.36 -9.77 5.45
C THR A 167 -0.48 -10.61 4.53
N PHE A 168 0.41 -9.98 3.75
CA PHE A 168 1.32 -10.69 2.85
C PHE A 168 2.58 -11.12 3.57
N TRP A 169 3.11 -10.27 4.44
CA TRP A 169 4.23 -10.56 5.32
C TRP A 169 3.89 -10.17 6.74
N HIS A 170 4.56 -10.79 7.69
CA HIS A 170 4.31 -10.55 9.10
C HIS A 170 4.69 -9.13 9.53
N ASP A 171 5.84 -8.64 9.03
CA ASP A 171 6.36 -7.31 9.33
C ASP A 171 7.21 -6.80 8.16
N ASP A 172 7.27 -5.49 7.93
CA ASP A 172 8.03 -4.90 6.82
C ASP A 172 9.55 -5.12 6.97
N SER A 173 10.00 -5.40 8.20
CA SER A 173 11.37 -5.76 8.54
C SER A 173 11.90 -7.02 7.85
N CYS A 174 11.03 -7.90 7.33
CA CYS A 174 11.46 -9.09 6.57
C CYS A 174 11.83 -8.78 5.11
N ILE A 175 11.55 -7.58 4.61
CA ILE A 175 11.85 -7.20 3.24
C ILE A 175 13.31 -6.77 3.14
N ALA A 176 14.16 -7.68 2.66
CA ALA A 176 15.60 -7.49 2.56
C ALA A 176 16.03 -6.72 1.29
N SER A 177 15.22 -6.80 0.23
CA SER A 177 15.49 -6.13 -1.05
C SER A 177 14.22 -5.54 -1.64
N ILE A 178 14.29 -4.30 -2.12
CA ILE A 178 13.18 -3.65 -2.81
C ILE A 178 13.70 -3.00 -4.09
N LYS A 179 13.07 -3.34 -5.21
CA LYS A 179 13.21 -2.61 -6.47
C LYS A 179 11.91 -1.91 -6.79
N ALA A 180 11.95 -0.60 -6.98
CA ALA A 180 10.77 0.19 -7.28
C ALA A 180 11.02 1.08 -8.49
N GLU A 181 10.13 1.03 -9.48
CA GLU A 181 10.23 1.82 -10.71
C GLU A 181 8.87 2.37 -11.14
N LYS A 182 8.88 3.51 -11.85
CA LYS A 182 7.67 4.17 -12.36
C LYS A 182 7.76 4.37 -13.85
N ILE A 183 6.79 3.83 -14.57
CA ILE A 183 6.77 3.79 -16.03
C ILE A 183 5.43 4.29 -16.58
N TYR A 184 5.44 4.75 -17.83
CA TYR A 184 4.21 4.98 -18.58
C TYR A 184 3.77 3.70 -19.28
N HIS A 185 2.56 3.24 -18.97
CA HIS A 185 1.98 2.04 -19.55
C HIS A 185 0.59 2.33 -20.15
N ALA A 186 0.12 1.44 -21.03
CA ALA A 186 -1.22 1.56 -21.61
C ALA A 186 -2.31 1.27 -20.58
N VAL A 187 -2.09 0.26 -19.74
CA VAL A 187 -2.96 -0.12 -18.62
C VAL A 187 -2.34 0.38 -17.32
N PRO A 188 -3.01 1.29 -16.58
CA PRO A 188 -2.52 1.75 -15.28
C PRO A 188 -2.73 0.66 -14.23
N GLY A 189 -1.74 0.52 -13.34
CA GLY A 189 -1.77 -0.48 -12.28
C GLY A 189 -0.46 -0.56 -11.53
N ILE A 190 -0.37 -1.55 -10.65
CA ILE A 190 0.84 -1.85 -9.89
C ILE A 190 1.13 -3.33 -10.06
N HIS A 191 2.24 -3.64 -10.73
CA HIS A 191 2.77 -4.99 -10.76
C HIS A 191 3.61 -5.21 -9.52
N ILE A 192 3.28 -6.27 -8.78
CA ILE A 192 3.94 -6.64 -7.54
C ILE A 192 4.48 -8.05 -7.73
N ARG A 193 5.78 -8.20 -7.51
CA ARG A 193 6.46 -9.48 -7.45
C ARG A 193 7.13 -9.62 -6.10
N ILE A 194 6.85 -10.72 -5.40
CA ILE A 194 7.37 -11.04 -4.08
C ILE A 194 8.08 -12.39 -4.21
N GLU A 195 9.34 -12.42 -3.79
CA GLU A 195 10.19 -13.60 -3.88
C GLU A 195 10.97 -13.82 -2.60
N ALA A 196 11.37 -15.06 -2.32
CA ALA A 196 12.41 -15.29 -1.33
C ALA A 196 13.71 -14.57 -1.75
N ALA A 197 14.34 -13.85 -0.82
CA ALA A 197 15.60 -13.19 -1.07
C ALA A 197 16.70 -14.23 -1.30
N SER A 198 17.37 -14.16 -2.45
CA SER A 198 18.51 -15.03 -2.75
C SER A 198 19.71 -14.64 -1.88
N ASP A 199 20.31 -15.63 -1.22
CA ASP A 199 21.60 -15.46 -0.55
C ASP A 199 22.72 -15.55 -1.60
N PRO A 200 23.47 -14.46 -1.85
CA PRO A 200 24.54 -14.46 -2.85
C PRO A 200 25.63 -15.51 -2.55
N SER A 201 25.79 -15.94 -1.29
CA SER A 201 26.81 -16.93 -0.88
C SER A 201 26.48 -18.38 -1.29
N VAL A 202 25.24 -18.67 -1.68
CA VAL A 202 24.79 -20.04 -2.03
C VAL A 202 25.01 -20.37 -3.51
N SER A 203 25.30 -19.35 -4.35
CA SER A 203 25.43 -19.50 -5.81
C SER A 203 26.76 -20.08 -6.31
N SER A 204 27.79 -20.23 -5.46
CA SER A 204 29.15 -20.58 -5.90
C SER A 204 29.48 -22.07 -6.00
N ASN A 205 28.60 -22.97 -5.55
CA ASN A 205 28.93 -24.41 -5.43
C ASN A 205 28.20 -25.33 -6.42
N ARG A 206 27.66 -24.82 -7.53
CA ARG A 206 27.18 -25.67 -8.63
C ARG A 206 28.22 -25.72 -9.76
N THR A 207 29.38 -26.24 -9.41
CA THR A 207 30.43 -26.65 -10.35
C THR A 207 30.35 -28.18 -10.44
N GLU A 208 30.00 -28.67 -11.64
CA GLU A 208 30.32 -30.00 -12.22
C GLU A 208 29.47 -31.20 -11.76
N PRO A 209 29.38 -32.29 -12.54
CA PRO A 209 30.28 -32.79 -13.60
C PRO A 209 29.88 -32.53 -15.06
#